data_AF-A0A3C2EG68-F1
#
_entry.id   AF-A0A3C2EG68-F1
#
_cell.length_a   1.000
_cell.length_b   1.000
_cell.length_c   1.000
_cell.angle_alpha   90.00
_cell.angle_beta   90.00
_cell.angle_gamma   90.00
#
_symmetry.space_group_name_H-M   'P 1'
#
loop_
_entity.id
_entity.type
_entity.pdbx_description
1 polymer ?
#
loop_
_entity_poly.entity_id
_entity_poly.type
_entity_poly.pdbx_seq_one_letter_code
_entity_poly.pdbx_strand_id
1 'polypeptide(L)'
;MKYFFLLLLTIICTIYASSQNAIHEIETAEPIVSNDFLIVDQSVYLTYSSNDNLFYALYLAKWDLEGEKLVWQKKLHIENNSIYPVKTLGRKDGTFVTGAVDYSNSNGFMNGNMTFLHFDSEGKMLDAIRIGNANGGILRDFMIDQNDEIIFIGDRIGTNYAYRTVIGRLNKEFQIVNLKSIDKRYYTYGEKLAQDGHGDIYIGGSSSEPGDTRHAFLTKMTPALELIKTIEIMDPSVNTVFNHLYVDKNNDLHAFGEMSSTAFYLKFDDNLVMGQNHKLNYGYVKNVWEAEDGKLMIFVDGSNYFLGIENNTLTDVAQYGGAGSVSSQKYNHTDNKIYSLSYAFEGNDFSNKIKLLSHTMIPDNHCVLFDKENDLYEGASFESIGSTVMVVANETLEQVQPTDLILSEQNPNSGLKCKADVANVTVDAEIQSFLCYPNPATDQINIIFPENTLVSRVEIIDMFGMLRHVENNFVSEKTVSLTHLPNGFYLVNAITNSGKYNSAKIQVIH
;
A
#
# COMPACT_ATOMS: atom_id res chain seq x y z
N MET A 1 59.76 6.66 -7.53
CA MET A 1 58.85 5.59 -8.00
C MET A 1 58.01 4.94 -6.89
N LYS A 2 58.51 4.71 -5.66
CA LYS A 2 57.69 4.12 -4.57
C LYS A 2 56.49 4.97 -4.12
N TYR A 3 56.57 6.30 -4.19
CA TYR A 3 55.46 7.19 -3.82
C TYR A 3 54.35 7.32 -4.88
N PHE A 4 54.64 6.99 -6.14
CA PHE A 4 53.65 7.05 -7.22
C PHE A 4 52.71 5.85 -7.19
N PHE A 5 53.21 4.68 -6.77
CA PHE A 5 52.39 3.48 -6.59
C PHE A 5 51.49 3.56 -5.36
N LEU A 6 51.94 4.21 -4.28
CA LEU A 6 51.09 4.40 -3.10
C LEU A 6 49.92 5.34 -3.41
N LEU A 7 50.17 6.44 -4.12
CA LEU A 7 49.12 7.40 -4.51
C LEU A 7 48.10 6.77 -5.48
N LEU A 8 48.54 5.94 -6.42
CA LEU A 8 47.64 5.24 -7.34
C LEU A 8 46.78 4.19 -6.63
N LEU A 9 47.34 3.49 -5.63
CA LEU A 9 46.59 2.53 -4.82
C LEU A 9 45.58 3.24 -3.90
N THR A 10 45.93 4.41 -3.34
CA THR A 10 44.99 5.20 -2.53
C THR A 10 43.85 5.72 -3.40
N ILE A 11 44.13 6.23 -4.61
CA ILE A 11 43.09 6.72 -5.55
C ILE A 11 42.20 5.57 -6.05
N ILE A 12 42.75 4.38 -6.30
CA ILE A 12 41.94 3.21 -6.68
C ILE A 12 41.09 2.70 -5.48
N CYS A 13 41.57 2.84 -4.24
CA CYS A 13 40.77 2.49 -3.06
C CYS A 13 39.72 3.55 -2.69
N THR A 14 39.96 4.85 -2.91
CA THR A 14 38.91 5.87 -2.70
C THR A 14 37.85 5.89 -3.79
N ILE A 15 38.14 5.39 -4.99
CA ILE A 15 37.13 5.24 -6.06
C ILE A 15 36.25 4.00 -5.83
N TYR A 16 36.72 2.98 -5.09
CA TYR A 16 35.90 1.81 -4.73
C TYR A 16 35.08 1.97 -3.44
N ALA A 17 35.25 3.07 -2.70
CA ALA A 17 34.52 3.36 -1.47
C ALA A 17 33.32 4.32 -1.69
N SER A 18 32.96 4.66 -2.93
CA SER A 18 31.60 5.13 -3.19
C SER A 18 30.70 3.91 -3.27
N SER A 19 30.12 3.50 -2.13
CA SER A 19 28.90 2.69 -2.15
C SER A 19 27.88 3.47 -2.98
N GLN A 20 27.75 3.13 -4.27
CA GLN A 20 26.84 3.81 -5.18
C GLN A 20 25.42 3.53 -4.69
N ASN A 21 24.86 4.48 -3.95
CA ASN A 21 23.43 4.53 -3.71
C ASN A 21 22.78 4.71 -5.08
N ALA A 22 22.05 3.71 -5.53
CA ALA A 22 21.30 3.80 -6.77
C ALA A 22 19.93 4.41 -6.46
N ILE A 23 19.59 5.49 -7.16
CA ILE A 23 18.26 6.11 -7.14
C ILE A 23 17.64 5.81 -8.49
N HIS A 24 16.56 5.04 -8.52
CA HIS A 24 15.80 4.79 -9.73
C HIS A 24 14.45 5.51 -9.63
N GLU A 25 14.07 6.24 -10.69
CA GLU A 25 12.79 6.93 -10.76
C GLU A 25 11.86 6.24 -11.76
N ILE A 26 10.62 5.99 -11.33
CA ILE A 26 9.54 5.54 -12.20
C ILE A 26 8.56 6.69 -12.30
N GLU A 27 8.46 7.28 -13.49
CA GLU A 27 7.47 8.31 -13.80
C GLU A 27 6.16 7.66 -14.27
N THR A 28 5.04 8.10 -13.71
CA THR A 28 3.69 7.76 -14.18
C THR A 28 2.97 9.03 -14.64
N ALA A 29 1.85 8.86 -15.33
CA ALA A 29 1.02 9.98 -15.77
C ALA A 29 0.18 10.60 -14.63
N GLU A 30 0.05 9.93 -13.48
CA GLU A 30 -0.91 10.22 -12.42
C GLU A 30 -0.29 10.07 -11.02
N PRO A 31 -0.79 10.79 -9.99
CA PRO A 31 -0.24 10.70 -8.64
C PRO A 31 -0.32 9.27 -8.11
N ILE A 32 0.75 8.84 -7.43
CA ILE A 32 0.92 7.44 -7.03
C ILE A 32 0.92 7.33 -5.50
N VAL A 33 0.25 6.29 -5.00
CA VAL A 33 0.43 5.78 -3.64
C VAL A 33 0.93 4.34 -3.77
N SER A 34 2.21 4.10 -3.54
CA SER A 34 2.76 2.75 -3.50
C SER A 34 2.79 2.24 -2.08
N ASN A 35 2.28 1.02 -1.86
CA ASN A 35 2.10 0.46 -0.52
C ASN A 35 3.11 -0.66 -0.20
N ASP A 36 3.59 -1.41 -1.20
CA ASP A 36 4.53 -2.50 -0.96
C ASP A 36 5.29 -2.92 -2.23
N PHE A 37 6.44 -3.56 -2.01
CA PHE A 37 7.23 -4.18 -3.06
C PHE A 37 7.91 -5.45 -2.57
N LEU A 38 8.30 -6.29 -3.51
CA LEU A 38 9.06 -7.51 -3.27
C LEU A 38 10.31 -7.51 -4.14
N ILE A 39 11.41 -8.02 -3.59
CA ILE A 39 12.64 -8.27 -4.35
C ILE A 39 12.76 -9.77 -4.52
N VAL A 40 12.87 -10.21 -5.78
CA VAL A 40 13.18 -11.59 -6.13
C VAL A 40 14.29 -11.55 -7.17
N ASP A 41 15.40 -12.20 -6.86
CA ASP A 41 16.63 -12.15 -7.64
C ASP A 41 17.07 -10.69 -7.91
N GLN A 42 17.24 -10.31 -9.17
CA GLN A 42 17.58 -8.95 -9.62
C GLN A 42 16.34 -8.17 -10.08
N SER A 43 15.14 -8.54 -9.62
CA SER A 43 13.89 -7.89 -10.00
C SER A 43 13.13 -7.36 -8.79
N VAL A 44 12.55 -6.17 -8.96
CA VAL A 44 11.61 -5.58 -8.00
C VAL A 44 10.20 -5.68 -8.56
N TYR A 45 9.33 -6.35 -7.82
CA TYR A 45 7.90 -6.43 -8.09
C TYR A 45 7.19 -5.36 -7.26
N LEU A 46 6.60 -4.40 -7.93
CA LEU A 46 5.98 -3.22 -7.33
C LEU A 46 4.47 -3.34 -7.41
N THR A 47 3.80 -2.92 -6.34
CA THR A 47 2.36 -2.72 -6.35
C THR A 47 2.01 -1.33 -5.85
N TYR A 48 1.22 -0.62 -6.64
CA TYR A 48 0.84 0.76 -6.33
C TYR A 48 -0.51 1.11 -6.90
N SER A 49 -1.15 2.10 -6.28
CA SER A 49 -2.37 2.70 -6.75
C SER A 49 -2.08 4.05 -7.41
N SER A 50 -2.72 4.35 -8.53
CA SER A 50 -2.64 5.68 -9.16
C SER A 50 -4.03 6.25 -9.43
N ASN A 51 -4.17 7.57 -9.33
CA ASN A 51 -5.45 8.26 -9.46
C ASN A 51 -5.84 8.42 -10.95
N ASP A 52 -6.63 7.47 -11.45
CA ASP A 52 -7.17 7.46 -12.81
C ASP A 52 -8.62 7.94 -12.79
N ASN A 53 -8.84 9.19 -13.23
CA ASN A 53 -10.16 9.70 -13.57
C ASN A 53 -11.27 9.40 -12.53
N LEU A 54 -11.01 9.76 -11.25
CA LEU A 54 -11.89 9.63 -10.06
C LEU A 54 -11.73 8.35 -9.23
N PHE A 55 -10.94 7.36 -9.67
CA PHE A 55 -10.72 6.12 -8.92
C PHE A 55 -9.24 5.74 -8.86
N TYR A 56 -8.86 4.98 -7.83
CA TYR A 56 -7.49 4.49 -7.70
C TYR A 56 -7.33 3.16 -8.42
N ALA A 57 -6.62 3.14 -9.55
CA ALA A 57 -6.30 1.92 -10.28
C ALA A 57 -5.07 1.23 -9.67
N LEU A 58 -5.14 -0.09 -9.50
CA LEU A 58 -4.00 -0.90 -9.06
C LEU A 58 -3.08 -1.19 -10.25
N TYR A 59 -1.77 -1.01 -10.04
CA TYR A 59 -0.73 -1.39 -10.97
C TYR A 59 0.16 -2.46 -10.35
N LEU A 60 0.45 -3.48 -11.15
CA LEU A 60 1.54 -4.42 -10.91
C LEU A 60 2.69 -4.03 -11.85
N ALA A 61 3.91 -3.96 -11.36
CA ALA A 61 5.06 -3.70 -12.21
C ALA A 61 6.25 -4.57 -11.84
N LYS A 62 7.11 -4.85 -12.81
CA LYS A 62 8.41 -5.48 -12.62
C LYS A 62 9.49 -4.53 -13.11
N TRP A 63 10.45 -4.26 -12.24
CA TRP A 63 11.63 -3.47 -12.50
C TRP A 63 12.86 -4.37 -12.45
N ASP A 64 13.73 -4.25 -13.45
CA ASP A 64 15.02 -4.93 -13.50
C ASP A 64 16.08 -4.04 -12.85
N LEU A 65 16.69 -4.52 -11.76
CA LEU A 65 17.71 -3.78 -11.01
C LEU A 65 19.02 -3.66 -11.79
N GLU A 66 19.42 -4.69 -12.55
CA GLU A 66 20.67 -4.68 -13.30
C GLU A 66 20.55 -3.81 -14.56
N GLY A 67 19.45 -3.97 -15.29
CA GLY A 67 19.17 -3.17 -16.47
C GLY A 67 18.61 -1.78 -16.19
N GLU A 68 18.36 -1.45 -14.91
CA GLU A 68 17.76 -0.20 -14.43
C GLU A 68 16.55 0.25 -15.24
N LYS A 69 15.62 -0.67 -15.51
CA LYS A 69 14.48 -0.40 -16.39
C LYS A 69 13.21 -1.10 -15.95
N LEU A 70 12.09 -0.49 -16.27
CA LEU A 70 10.78 -1.12 -16.20
C LEU A 70 10.70 -2.24 -17.23
N VAL A 71 10.52 -3.49 -16.78
CA VAL A 71 10.35 -4.65 -17.65
C VAL A 71 8.93 -4.71 -18.17
N TRP A 72 7.96 -4.57 -17.27
CA TRP A 72 6.54 -4.50 -17.60
C TRP A 72 5.76 -3.78 -16.50
N GLN A 73 4.61 -3.25 -16.88
CA GLN A 73 3.61 -2.67 -15.99
C GLN A 73 2.23 -3.11 -16.48
N LYS A 74 1.39 -3.58 -15.56
CA LYS A 74 0.04 -4.06 -15.81
C LYS A 74 -0.92 -3.26 -14.96
N LYS A 75 -1.86 -2.59 -15.62
CA LYS A 75 -2.98 -1.93 -14.96
C LYS A 75 -4.07 -2.97 -14.71
N LEU A 76 -4.52 -3.05 -13.47
CA LEU A 76 -5.66 -3.86 -13.06
C LEU A 76 -6.82 -2.91 -12.76
N HIS A 77 -7.82 -2.97 -13.63
CA HIS A 77 -9.05 -2.22 -13.47
C HIS A 77 -10.19 -3.16 -13.10
N ILE A 78 -10.83 -2.92 -11.98
CA ILE A 78 -12.07 -3.59 -11.59
C ILE A 78 -13.18 -2.55 -11.61
N GLU A 79 -13.98 -2.58 -12.69
CA GLU A 79 -15.33 -1.98 -12.74
C GLU A 79 -15.42 -0.51 -12.29
N ASN A 80 -14.45 0.34 -12.66
CA ASN A 80 -14.43 1.76 -12.28
C ASN A 80 -14.51 1.99 -10.76
N ASN A 81 -13.80 1.20 -9.97
CA ASN A 81 -13.70 1.41 -8.53
C ASN A 81 -12.24 1.38 -8.06
N SER A 82 -12.02 1.93 -6.86
CA SER A 82 -10.69 2.03 -6.27
C SER A 82 -10.22 0.68 -5.72
N ILE A 83 -9.00 0.29 -6.08
CA ILE A 83 -8.31 -0.88 -5.52
C ILE A 83 -7.01 -0.40 -4.87
N TYR A 84 -6.79 -0.78 -3.62
CA TYR A 84 -5.60 -0.42 -2.86
C TYR A 84 -4.82 -1.68 -2.49
N PRO A 85 -3.56 -1.85 -2.96
CA PRO A 85 -2.75 -2.99 -2.57
C PRO A 85 -2.43 -2.90 -1.08
N VAL A 86 -2.50 -4.03 -0.38
CA VAL A 86 -2.09 -4.16 1.03
C VAL A 86 -0.64 -4.64 1.09
N LYS A 87 -0.33 -5.70 0.34
CA LYS A 87 0.97 -6.38 0.39
C LYS A 87 1.13 -7.29 -0.82
N THR A 88 2.37 -7.57 -1.21
CA THR A 88 2.68 -8.55 -2.26
C THR A 88 3.71 -9.55 -1.78
N LEU A 89 3.44 -10.84 -1.97
CA LEU A 89 4.27 -11.95 -1.49
C LEU A 89 4.55 -12.95 -2.61
N GLY A 90 5.76 -13.52 -2.60
CA GLY A 90 6.16 -14.59 -3.51
C GLY A 90 5.75 -15.96 -2.98
N ARG A 91 5.32 -16.84 -3.89
CA ARG A 91 5.01 -18.24 -3.63
C ARG A 91 6.21 -19.13 -3.91
N LYS A 92 6.19 -20.36 -3.37
CA LYS A 92 7.27 -21.35 -3.56
C LYS A 92 7.44 -21.81 -5.01
N ASP A 93 6.40 -21.69 -5.83
CA ASP A 93 6.42 -22.06 -7.24
C ASP A 93 6.93 -20.94 -8.17
N GLY A 94 7.40 -19.81 -7.61
CA GLY A 94 7.89 -18.66 -8.37
C GLY A 94 6.81 -17.72 -8.87
N THR A 95 5.55 -17.94 -8.47
CA THR A 95 4.44 -17.01 -8.73
C THR A 95 4.24 -16.04 -7.55
N PHE A 96 3.30 -15.11 -7.68
CA PHE A 96 3.11 -14.00 -6.75
C PHE A 96 1.66 -13.80 -6.39
N VAL A 97 1.41 -13.33 -5.17
CA VAL A 97 0.09 -12.97 -4.69
C VAL A 97 0.09 -11.53 -4.19
N THR A 98 -0.80 -10.71 -4.72
CA THR A 98 -1.10 -9.38 -4.18
C THR A 98 -2.45 -9.41 -3.48
N GLY A 99 -2.45 -9.08 -2.20
CA GLY A 99 -3.67 -8.81 -1.44
C GLY A 99 -4.04 -7.33 -1.58
N ALA A 100 -5.32 -7.02 -1.72
CA ALA A 100 -5.81 -5.66 -1.91
C ALA A 100 -7.18 -5.43 -1.25
N VAL A 101 -7.46 -4.17 -0.91
CA VAL A 101 -8.81 -3.67 -0.59
C VAL A 101 -9.45 -3.20 -1.88
N ASP A 102 -10.56 -3.83 -2.27
CA ASP A 102 -11.25 -3.57 -3.54
C ASP A 102 -12.63 -2.97 -3.29
N TYR A 103 -12.80 -1.68 -3.57
CA TYR A 103 -14.06 -0.94 -3.38
C TYR A 103 -15.07 -1.14 -4.52
N SER A 104 -14.96 -2.19 -5.32
CA SER A 104 -15.95 -2.49 -6.35
C SER A 104 -17.33 -2.84 -5.79
N ASN A 105 -18.33 -2.11 -6.29
CA ASN A 105 -19.74 -2.25 -5.92
C ASN A 105 -20.47 -3.36 -6.69
N SER A 106 -19.78 -4.15 -7.50
CA SER A 106 -20.41 -5.25 -8.22
C SER A 106 -20.87 -6.34 -7.26
N ASN A 107 -21.82 -7.17 -7.69
CA ASN A 107 -22.22 -8.38 -6.96
C ASN A 107 -22.82 -8.16 -5.56
N GLY A 108 -23.24 -6.93 -5.25
CA GLY A 108 -23.96 -6.60 -4.02
C GLY A 108 -23.07 -6.22 -2.84
N PHE A 109 -21.75 -6.13 -3.02
CA PHE A 109 -20.80 -5.65 -2.01
C PHE A 109 -20.85 -4.11 -1.94
N MET A 110 -21.11 -3.54 -0.76
CA MET A 110 -20.92 -2.11 -0.48
C MET A 110 -19.74 -1.99 0.49
N ASN A 111 -18.83 -1.02 0.32
CA ASN A 111 -17.71 -0.74 1.25
C ASN A 111 -16.54 -1.75 1.26
N GLY A 112 -16.05 -2.18 0.10
CA GLY A 112 -14.77 -2.88 0.00
C GLY A 112 -14.87 -4.41 0.00
N ASN A 113 -13.85 -5.07 -0.54
CA ASN A 113 -13.65 -6.52 -0.54
C ASN A 113 -12.19 -6.83 -0.22
N MET A 114 -11.95 -7.95 0.47
CA MET A 114 -10.62 -8.55 0.57
C MET A 114 -10.34 -9.30 -0.73
N THR A 115 -9.44 -8.78 -1.55
CA THR A 115 -9.13 -9.34 -2.87
C THR A 115 -7.72 -9.90 -2.90
N PHE A 116 -7.55 -11.09 -3.46
CA PHE A 116 -6.25 -11.70 -3.69
C PHE A 116 -6.08 -11.97 -5.18
N LEU A 117 -4.92 -11.57 -5.70
CA LEU A 117 -4.59 -11.61 -7.12
C LEU A 117 -3.35 -12.48 -7.30
N HIS A 118 -3.48 -13.60 -8.00
CA HIS A 118 -2.39 -14.54 -8.30
C HIS A 118 -1.84 -14.29 -9.70
N PHE A 119 -0.54 -14.09 -9.83
CA PHE A 119 0.10 -13.82 -11.13
C PHE A 119 1.49 -14.45 -11.24
N ASP A 120 1.93 -14.71 -12.46
CA ASP A 120 3.29 -15.22 -12.74
C ASP A 120 4.35 -14.12 -12.79
N SER A 121 5.62 -14.49 -12.98
CA SER A 121 6.76 -13.56 -13.06
C SER A 121 6.70 -12.55 -14.19
N GLU A 122 5.82 -12.76 -15.17
CA GLU A 122 5.59 -11.91 -16.34
C GLU A 122 4.32 -11.05 -16.21
N GLY A 123 3.68 -11.09 -15.03
CA GLY A 123 2.50 -10.30 -14.71
C GLY A 123 1.24 -10.83 -15.37
N LYS A 124 1.22 -12.10 -15.83
CA LYS A 124 0.01 -12.74 -16.31
C LYS A 124 -0.81 -13.20 -15.11
N MET A 125 -2.04 -12.72 -15.03
CA MET A 125 -3.02 -13.19 -14.05
C MET A 125 -3.31 -14.68 -14.24
N LEU A 126 -3.17 -15.44 -13.16
CA LEU A 126 -3.42 -16.88 -13.10
C LEU A 126 -4.78 -17.15 -12.44
N ASP A 127 -5.05 -16.48 -11.32
CA ASP A 127 -6.31 -16.59 -10.60
C ASP A 127 -6.58 -15.31 -9.78
N ALA A 128 -7.81 -15.17 -9.28
CA ALA A 128 -8.16 -14.15 -8.32
C ALA A 128 -9.34 -14.63 -7.45
N ILE A 129 -9.39 -14.17 -6.20
CA ILE A 129 -10.56 -14.35 -5.35
C ILE A 129 -10.91 -13.05 -4.64
N ARG A 130 -12.22 -12.81 -4.50
CA ARG A 130 -12.76 -11.76 -3.65
C ARG A 130 -13.50 -12.39 -2.48
N ILE A 131 -13.24 -11.88 -1.29
CA ILE A 131 -13.86 -12.32 -0.05
C ILE A 131 -14.46 -11.08 0.62
N GLY A 132 -15.78 -11.08 0.77
CA GLY A 132 -16.50 -9.94 1.32
C GLY A 132 -17.94 -10.32 1.65
N ASN A 133 -18.75 -9.33 2.01
CA ASN A 133 -20.20 -9.46 2.04
C ASN A 133 -20.87 -8.19 1.54
N ALA A 134 -22.19 -8.21 1.46
CA ALA A 134 -22.95 -7.07 0.97
C ALA A 134 -22.67 -5.72 1.70
N ASN A 135 -22.10 -5.78 2.90
CA ASN A 135 -21.86 -4.61 3.73
C ASN A 135 -20.40 -4.17 3.77
N GLY A 136 -19.45 -4.98 3.29
CA GLY A 136 -18.05 -4.60 3.07
C GLY A 136 -17.02 -5.53 3.72
N GLY A 137 -15.78 -5.40 3.25
CA GLY A 137 -14.60 -6.10 3.76
C GLY A 137 -13.31 -5.34 3.48
N ILE A 138 -12.45 -5.21 4.48
CA ILE A 138 -11.17 -4.50 4.38
C ILE A 138 -10.06 -5.48 4.72
N LEU A 139 -9.20 -5.79 3.75
CA LEU A 139 -8.00 -6.58 4.01
C LEU A 139 -6.99 -5.72 4.79
N ARG A 140 -6.44 -6.27 5.88
CA ARG A 140 -5.51 -5.56 6.76
C ARG A 140 -4.07 -6.06 6.60
N ASP A 141 -3.90 -7.38 6.57
CA ASP A 141 -2.61 -8.02 6.30
C ASP A 141 -2.84 -9.46 5.79
N PHE A 142 -1.82 -10.03 5.18
CA PHE A 142 -1.76 -11.45 4.89
C PHE A 142 -0.31 -11.95 4.88
N MET A 143 -0.15 -13.26 5.00
CA MET A 143 1.11 -13.96 4.84
C MET A 143 0.90 -15.26 4.08
N ILE A 144 1.99 -15.77 3.51
CA ILE A 144 2.06 -17.10 2.93
C ILE A 144 2.76 -17.99 3.94
N ASP A 145 2.10 -19.05 4.36
CA ASP A 145 2.61 -19.92 5.40
C ASP A 145 3.58 -20.98 4.87
N GLN A 146 4.13 -21.79 5.77
CA GLN A 146 5.03 -22.89 5.41
C GLN A 146 4.44 -23.92 4.43
N ASN A 147 3.12 -24.01 4.30
CA ASN A 147 2.46 -24.90 3.36
C ASN A 147 2.19 -24.24 2.01
N ASP A 148 2.59 -22.98 1.81
CA ASP A 148 2.26 -22.15 0.64
C ASP A 148 0.75 -21.83 0.55
N GLU A 149 0.08 -21.79 1.72
CA GLU A 149 -1.30 -21.35 1.88
C GLU A 149 -1.34 -19.89 2.34
N ILE A 150 -2.42 -19.18 2.01
CA ILE A 150 -2.58 -17.78 2.38
C ILE A 150 -3.32 -17.70 3.71
N ILE A 151 -2.72 -17.04 4.70
CA ILE A 151 -3.39 -16.67 5.95
C ILE A 151 -3.60 -15.17 5.90
N PHE A 152 -4.84 -14.73 6.11
CA PHE A 152 -5.20 -13.33 6.00
C PHE A 152 -6.00 -12.86 7.20
N ILE A 153 -5.89 -11.57 7.49
CA ILE A 153 -6.70 -10.88 8.47
C ILE A 153 -7.33 -9.66 7.82
N GLY A 154 -8.60 -9.45 8.13
CA GLY A 154 -9.33 -8.30 7.64
C GLY A 154 -10.54 -8.00 8.51
N ASP A 155 -11.16 -6.87 8.22
CA ASP A 155 -12.43 -6.51 8.82
C ASP A 155 -13.57 -6.87 7.89
N ARG A 156 -14.70 -7.21 8.49
CA ARG A 156 -15.97 -7.39 7.79
C ARG A 156 -17.05 -6.56 8.45
N ILE A 157 -17.87 -5.91 7.64
CA ILE A 157 -19.01 -5.15 8.14
C ILE A 157 -20.18 -6.13 8.33
N GLY A 158 -20.62 -6.35 9.57
CA GLY A 158 -21.78 -7.18 9.88
C GLY A 158 -23.10 -6.57 9.37
N THR A 159 -24.22 -7.27 9.56
CA THR A 159 -25.58 -6.76 9.21
C THR A 159 -25.97 -5.49 9.98
N ASN A 160 -25.32 -5.23 11.11
CA ASN A 160 -25.55 -4.06 11.96
C ASN A 160 -24.51 -2.95 11.77
N TYR A 161 -23.74 -2.97 10.67
CA TYR A 161 -22.60 -2.06 10.45
C TYR A 161 -21.46 -2.14 11.48
N ALA A 162 -21.44 -3.18 12.33
CA ALA A 162 -20.32 -3.43 13.23
C ALA A 162 -19.17 -4.09 12.44
N TYR A 163 -17.96 -3.53 12.50
CA TYR A 163 -16.79 -4.24 11.97
C TYR A 163 -16.47 -5.40 12.90
N ARG A 164 -16.27 -6.58 12.31
CA ARG A 164 -15.73 -7.74 12.99
C ARG A 164 -14.45 -8.14 12.31
N THR A 165 -13.41 -8.28 13.09
CA THR A 165 -12.14 -8.80 12.62
C THR A 165 -12.27 -10.29 12.35
N VAL A 166 -11.83 -10.70 11.18
CA VAL A 166 -11.82 -12.08 10.72
C VAL A 166 -10.42 -12.51 10.35
N ILE A 167 -10.07 -13.75 10.72
CA ILE A 167 -8.89 -14.44 10.24
C ILE A 167 -9.33 -15.59 9.34
N GLY A 168 -8.71 -15.71 8.18
CA GLY A 168 -9.02 -16.75 7.21
C GLY A 168 -7.79 -17.42 6.65
N ARG A 169 -8.04 -18.57 6.00
CA ARG A 169 -7.04 -19.38 5.32
C ARG A 169 -7.55 -19.76 3.93
N LEU A 170 -6.73 -19.52 2.92
CA LEU A 170 -6.93 -19.99 1.55
C LEU A 170 -5.92 -21.07 1.23
N ASN A 171 -6.36 -22.15 0.58
CA ASN A 171 -5.42 -23.13 0.03
C ASN A 171 -4.71 -22.57 -1.21
N LYS A 172 -3.89 -23.41 -1.83
CA LYS A 172 -3.07 -23.02 -2.98
C LYS A 172 -3.88 -22.64 -4.21
N GLU A 173 -5.08 -23.19 -4.31
CA GLU A 173 -6.10 -22.98 -5.33
C GLU A 173 -7.10 -21.88 -4.94
N PHE A 174 -6.75 -21.05 -3.95
CA PHE A 174 -7.52 -19.88 -3.51
C PHE A 174 -8.89 -20.23 -2.92
N GLN A 175 -9.13 -21.48 -2.55
CA GLN A 175 -10.37 -21.91 -1.89
C GLN A 175 -10.32 -21.62 -0.40
N ILE A 176 -11.45 -21.22 0.19
CA ILE A 176 -11.53 -20.90 1.61
C ILE A 176 -11.54 -22.20 2.41
N VAL A 177 -10.44 -22.46 3.14
CA VAL A 177 -10.28 -23.64 4.00
C VAL A 177 -10.87 -23.39 5.38
N ASN A 178 -10.65 -22.18 5.90
CA ASN A 178 -11.09 -21.81 7.24
C ASN A 178 -11.31 -20.30 7.30
N LEU A 179 -12.29 -19.85 8.08
CA LEU A 179 -12.59 -18.45 8.30
C LEU A 179 -13.28 -18.29 9.65
N LYS A 180 -12.69 -17.49 10.54
CA LYS A 180 -13.13 -17.28 11.92
C LYS A 180 -13.15 -15.82 12.27
N SER A 181 -14.06 -15.43 13.16
CA SER A 181 -14.03 -14.11 13.79
C SER A 181 -13.17 -14.19 15.04
N ILE A 182 -12.30 -13.19 15.25
CA ILE A 182 -11.35 -13.17 16.37
C ILE A 182 -11.76 -12.21 17.48
N ASP A 183 -12.45 -11.12 17.17
CA ASP A 183 -12.89 -10.13 18.16
C ASP A 183 -14.35 -9.70 17.90
N LYS A 184 -15.10 -9.47 18.99
CA LYS A 184 -16.47 -8.93 18.97
C LYS A 184 -16.49 -7.40 18.99
N ARG A 185 -15.38 -6.74 19.35
CA ARG A 185 -15.28 -5.28 19.45
C ARG A 185 -15.32 -4.62 18.07
N TYR A 186 -15.81 -3.38 18.07
CA TYR A 186 -16.37 -2.73 16.89
C TYR A 186 -15.36 -2.25 15.86
N TYR A 187 -14.12 -1.98 16.26
CA TYR A 187 -13.09 -1.52 15.34
C TYR A 187 -11.76 -2.10 15.76
N THR A 188 -11.10 -2.73 14.81
CA THR A 188 -9.69 -3.06 14.92
C THR A 188 -8.87 -2.24 13.92
N TYR A 189 -7.62 -1.98 14.30
CA TYR A 189 -6.67 -1.22 13.48
C TYR A 189 -5.27 -1.79 13.62
N GLY A 190 -4.48 -1.64 12.56
CA GLY A 190 -3.04 -1.93 12.56
C GLY A 190 -2.72 -3.41 12.52
N GLU A 191 -3.68 -4.27 12.14
CA GLU A 191 -3.57 -5.70 12.28
C GLU A 191 -2.41 -6.26 11.46
N LYS A 192 -1.53 -7.01 12.13
CA LYS A 192 -0.40 -7.71 11.53
C LYS A 192 -0.40 -9.18 11.87
N LEU A 193 0.14 -9.95 10.94
CA LEU A 193 0.34 -11.38 11.07
C LEU A 193 1.82 -11.73 11.16
N ALA A 194 2.13 -12.70 12.00
CA ALA A 194 3.41 -13.41 12.01
C ALA A 194 3.17 -14.90 12.26
N GLN A 195 4.13 -15.73 11.84
CA GLN A 195 4.12 -17.18 12.05
C GLN A 195 5.43 -17.62 12.70
N ASP A 196 5.36 -18.50 13.68
CA ASP A 196 6.55 -19.12 14.28
C ASP A 196 6.98 -20.41 13.57
N GLY A 197 8.12 -20.96 13.98
CA GLY A 197 8.66 -22.21 13.44
C GLY A 197 7.81 -23.46 13.74
N HIS A 198 6.82 -23.38 14.64
CA HIS A 198 5.84 -24.43 14.88
C HIS A 198 4.61 -24.31 13.98
N GLY A 199 4.47 -23.18 13.28
CA GLY A 199 3.33 -22.84 12.44
C GLY A 199 2.21 -22.14 13.18
N ASP A 200 2.38 -21.83 14.48
CA ASP A 200 1.42 -21.05 15.24
C ASP A 200 1.37 -19.62 14.68
N ILE A 201 0.19 -19.02 14.75
CA ILE A 201 -0.14 -17.75 14.12
C ILE A 201 -0.30 -16.69 15.20
N TYR A 202 0.42 -15.58 15.04
CA TYR A 202 0.32 -14.42 15.90
C TYR A 202 -0.41 -13.31 15.17
N ILE A 203 -1.32 -12.67 15.88
CA ILE A 203 -2.10 -11.52 15.42
C ILE A 203 -1.84 -10.40 16.41
N GLY A 204 -1.48 -9.22 15.91
CA GLY A 204 -1.30 -8.04 16.73
C GLY A 204 -2.02 -6.86 16.11
N GLY A 205 -2.61 -6.02 16.93
CA GLY A 205 -3.30 -4.82 16.47
C GLY A 205 -3.77 -3.97 17.63
N SER A 206 -4.80 -3.17 17.38
CA SER A 206 -5.58 -2.49 18.41
C SER A 206 -7.06 -2.70 18.20
N SER A 207 -7.82 -2.62 19.27
CA SER A 207 -9.27 -2.71 19.30
C SER A 207 -9.85 -1.54 20.08
N SER A 208 -11.01 -1.04 19.66
CA SER A 208 -11.77 -0.05 20.43
C SER A 208 -13.26 -0.34 20.38
N GLU A 209 -13.94 -0.11 21.50
CA GLU A 209 -15.39 0.01 21.54
C GLU A 209 -15.84 1.45 21.23
N PRO A 210 -17.07 1.66 20.74
CA PRO A 210 -17.58 3.00 20.47
C PRO A 210 -17.59 3.84 21.74
N GLY A 211 -16.80 4.91 21.75
CA GLY A 211 -16.66 5.80 22.92
C GLY A 211 -15.62 5.34 23.95
N ASP A 212 -14.90 4.25 23.67
CA ASP A 212 -13.82 3.75 24.51
C ASP A 212 -12.44 4.01 23.89
N THR A 213 -11.42 3.83 24.71
CA THR A 213 -10.01 3.97 24.38
C THR A 213 -9.52 2.79 23.54
N ARG A 214 -8.54 3.03 22.65
CA ARG A 214 -7.92 1.93 21.89
C ARG A 214 -6.98 1.14 22.78
N HIS A 215 -7.16 -0.17 22.80
CA HIS A 215 -6.31 -1.13 23.50
C HIS A 215 -5.51 -1.93 22.48
N ALA A 216 -4.22 -2.15 22.74
CA ALA A 216 -3.43 -3.05 21.91
C ALA A 216 -3.68 -4.49 22.33
N PHE A 217 -3.75 -5.41 21.37
CA PHE A 217 -3.94 -6.83 21.66
C PHE A 217 -2.92 -7.69 20.91
N LEU A 218 -2.59 -8.85 21.50
CA LEU A 218 -1.84 -9.92 20.84
C LEU A 218 -2.59 -11.23 21.02
N THR A 219 -2.83 -11.93 19.92
CA THR A 219 -3.50 -13.23 19.91
C THR A 219 -2.58 -14.27 19.29
N LYS A 220 -2.42 -15.41 19.96
CA LYS A 220 -1.75 -16.60 19.44
C LYS A 220 -2.80 -17.66 19.10
N MET A 221 -2.67 -18.28 17.93
CA MET A 221 -3.54 -19.35 17.44
C MET A 221 -2.71 -20.52 16.91
N THR A 222 -3.30 -21.71 16.90
CA THR A 222 -2.72 -22.89 16.24
C THR A 222 -2.69 -22.72 14.71
N PRO A 223 -1.97 -23.58 13.95
CA PRO A 223 -2.02 -23.55 12.48
C PRO A 223 -3.44 -23.70 11.91
N ALA A 224 -4.32 -24.43 12.62
CA ALA A 224 -5.72 -24.61 12.29
C ALA A 224 -6.61 -23.40 12.68
N LEU A 225 -6.00 -22.28 13.08
CA LEU A 225 -6.66 -21.07 13.56
C LEU A 225 -7.52 -21.31 14.81
N GLU A 226 -7.17 -22.27 15.67
CA GLU A 226 -7.78 -22.39 17.01
C GLU A 226 -7.09 -21.45 17.98
N LEU A 227 -7.87 -20.69 18.74
CA LEU A 227 -7.36 -19.75 19.73
C LEU A 227 -6.56 -20.49 20.81
N ILE A 228 -5.33 -20.03 21.05
CA ILE A 228 -4.49 -20.50 22.17
C ILE A 228 -4.58 -19.50 23.32
N LYS A 229 -4.28 -18.22 23.05
CA LYS A 229 -4.24 -17.17 24.07
C LYS A 229 -4.37 -15.79 23.44
N THR A 230 -5.05 -14.90 24.13
CA THR A 230 -5.05 -13.46 23.84
C THR A 230 -4.58 -12.70 25.06
N ILE A 231 -3.76 -11.68 24.85
CA ILE A 231 -3.38 -10.71 25.85
C ILE A 231 -3.77 -9.32 25.37
N GLU A 232 -4.21 -8.50 26.32
CA GLU A 232 -4.53 -7.10 26.08
C GLU A 232 -3.61 -6.22 26.87
N ILE A 233 -3.18 -5.13 26.23
CA ILE A 233 -2.30 -4.16 26.81
C ILE A 233 -3.08 -2.87 26.96
N MET A 234 -3.33 -2.54 28.22
CA MET A 234 -4.03 -1.33 28.60
C MET A 234 -3.02 -0.23 28.89
N ASP A 235 -3.08 0.84 28.10
CA ASP A 235 -2.33 2.07 28.35
C ASP A 235 -3.30 3.19 28.76
N PRO A 236 -3.08 3.84 29.91
CA PRO A 236 -3.85 5.02 30.31
C PRO A 236 -3.75 6.21 29.33
N SER A 237 -2.74 6.24 28.45
CA SER A 237 -2.49 7.37 27.54
C SER A 237 -3.27 7.35 26.21
N VAL A 238 -4.10 6.32 25.99
CA VAL A 238 -5.05 6.13 24.87
C VAL A 238 -4.41 6.16 23.46
N ASN A 239 -4.67 5.14 22.62
CA ASN A 239 -4.11 4.94 21.27
C ASN A 239 -2.82 4.10 21.20
N THR A 240 -2.79 2.96 21.89
CA THR A 240 -1.75 1.94 21.68
C THR A 240 -2.17 0.99 20.56
N VAL A 241 -1.28 0.72 19.60
CA VAL A 241 -1.51 -0.26 18.52
C VAL A 241 -0.23 -1.01 18.20
N PHE A 242 -0.31 -2.32 17.99
CA PHE A 242 0.78 -3.09 17.37
C PHE A 242 0.69 -3.01 15.85
N ASN A 243 1.65 -2.35 15.21
CA ASN A 243 1.69 -2.16 13.76
C ASN A 243 2.72 -3.06 13.06
N HIS A 244 3.59 -3.74 13.82
CA HIS A 244 4.54 -4.72 13.27
C HIS A 244 4.72 -5.89 14.24
N LEU A 245 4.75 -7.10 13.68
CA LEU A 245 5.12 -8.31 14.39
C LEU A 245 6.29 -8.98 13.67
N TYR A 246 7.17 -9.57 14.46
CA TYR A 246 8.27 -10.39 13.99
C TYR A 246 8.45 -11.55 14.96
N VAL A 247 8.69 -12.76 14.44
CA VAL A 247 9.02 -13.92 15.27
C VAL A 247 10.46 -14.29 14.98
N ASP A 248 11.26 -14.38 16.05
CA ASP A 248 12.68 -14.72 15.93
C ASP A 248 12.89 -16.24 15.79
N LYS A 249 14.14 -16.65 15.55
CA LYS A 249 14.54 -18.06 15.47
C LYS A 249 14.30 -18.89 16.73
N ASN A 250 14.07 -18.26 17.88
CA ASN A 250 13.73 -18.92 19.14
C ASN A 250 12.21 -19.04 19.35
N ASN A 251 11.41 -18.60 18.37
CA ASN A 251 9.95 -18.44 18.45
C ASN A 251 9.50 -17.39 19.47
N ASP A 252 10.38 -16.48 19.88
CA ASP A 252 9.98 -15.33 20.66
C ASP A 252 9.26 -14.34 19.73
N LEU A 253 8.16 -13.76 20.23
CA LEU A 253 7.40 -12.74 19.51
C LEU A 253 7.93 -11.35 19.86
N HIS A 254 8.33 -10.63 18.81
CA HIS A 254 8.71 -9.23 18.85
C HIS A 254 7.56 -8.39 18.30
N ALA A 255 6.92 -7.63 19.17
CA ALA A 255 5.78 -6.80 18.83
C ALA A 255 6.15 -5.32 18.93
N PHE A 256 5.89 -4.58 17.86
CA PHE A 256 6.20 -3.16 17.75
C PHE A 256 4.95 -2.38 17.45
N GLY A 257 4.90 -1.17 17.99
CA GLY A 257 3.70 -0.39 17.93
C GLY A 257 3.91 1.09 18.15
N GLU A 258 2.79 1.77 18.18
CA GLU A 258 2.68 3.21 18.41
C GLU A 258 1.85 3.46 19.65
N MET A 259 2.26 4.45 20.43
CA MET A 259 1.61 4.88 21.66
C MET A 259 1.71 6.41 21.72
N SER A 260 0.63 7.11 21.38
CA SER A 260 0.54 8.58 21.50
C SER A 260 1.78 9.33 21.00
N SER A 261 2.19 9.07 19.74
CA SER A 261 3.39 9.59 19.05
C SER A 261 4.77 9.03 19.45
N THR A 262 4.79 7.99 20.29
CA THR A 262 6.01 7.24 20.62
C THR A 262 5.94 5.84 20.05
N ALA A 263 7.06 5.33 19.53
CA ALA A 263 7.17 3.93 19.17
C ALA A 263 7.45 3.08 20.42
N PHE A 264 7.04 1.83 20.44
CA PHE A 264 7.39 0.90 21.50
C PHE A 264 7.69 -0.49 20.95
N TYR A 265 8.47 -1.24 21.72
CA TYR A 265 8.88 -2.60 21.42
C TYR A 265 8.66 -3.48 22.64
N LEU A 266 8.02 -4.63 22.43
CA LEU A 266 7.83 -5.67 23.44
C LEU A 266 8.31 -7.00 22.93
N LYS A 267 8.94 -7.75 23.82
CA LYS A 267 9.34 -9.14 23.60
C LYS A 267 8.49 -10.06 24.45
N PHE A 268 7.92 -11.07 23.83
CA PHE A 268 7.19 -12.15 24.47
C PHE A 268 7.84 -13.49 24.14
N ASP A 269 7.80 -14.42 25.09
CA ASP A 269 8.10 -15.81 24.78
C ASP A 269 6.96 -16.48 23.98
N ASP A 270 7.18 -17.74 23.61
CA ASP A 270 6.22 -18.61 22.91
C ASP A 270 4.87 -18.79 23.65
N ASN A 271 4.81 -18.47 24.94
CA ASN A 271 3.61 -18.55 25.77
C ASN A 271 2.95 -17.17 25.98
N LEU A 272 3.37 -16.15 25.22
CA LEU A 272 2.96 -14.76 25.39
C LEU A 272 3.22 -14.22 26.81
N VAL A 273 4.30 -14.65 27.47
CA VAL A 273 4.78 -14.04 28.71
C VAL A 273 5.73 -12.91 28.33
N MET A 274 5.41 -11.70 28.78
CA MET A 274 6.23 -10.52 28.50
C MET A 274 7.58 -10.67 29.20
N GLY A 275 8.64 -10.72 28.41
CA GLY A 275 10.02 -10.75 28.90
C GLY A 275 10.63 -9.36 29.00
N GLN A 276 10.49 -8.55 27.93
CA GLN A 276 11.18 -7.26 27.80
C GLN A 276 10.27 -6.19 27.19
N ASN A 277 10.59 -4.95 27.52
CA ASN A 277 9.95 -3.79 26.93
C ASN A 277 10.95 -2.65 26.74
N HIS A 278 10.79 -1.92 25.64
CA HIS A 278 11.50 -0.69 25.36
C HIS A 278 10.52 0.34 24.80
N LYS A 279 10.67 1.60 25.20
CA LYS A 279 9.94 2.73 24.63
C LYS A 279 10.90 3.59 23.83
N LEU A 280 10.51 3.93 22.62
CA LEU A 280 11.22 4.83 21.73
C LEU A 280 10.46 6.15 21.72
N ASN A 281 11.04 7.20 22.29
CA ASN A 281 10.35 8.49 22.48
C ASN A 281 10.15 9.30 21.19
N TYR A 282 10.44 8.73 20.03
CA TYR A 282 10.33 9.40 18.75
C TYR A 282 9.97 8.42 17.64
N GLY A 283 9.19 8.92 16.69
CA GLY A 283 8.92 8.27 15.41
C GLY A 283 7.95 7.10 15.44
N TYR A 284 7.89 6.41 14.30
CA TYR A 284 6.98 5.29 14.05
C TYR A 284 7.76 4.11 13.47
N VAL A 285 7.63 2.92 14.06
CA VAL A 285 8.23 1.72 13.46
C VAL A 285 7.57 1.50 12.10
N LYS A 286 8.39 1.37 11.04
CA LYS A 286 7.93 1.10 9.67
C LYS A 286 8.33 -0.26 9.16
N ASN A 287 9.44 -0.78 9.68
CA ASN A 287 9.93 -2.09 9.28
C ASN A 287 10.84 -2.69 10.34
N VAL A 288 10.88 -4.01 10.36
CA VAL A 288 11.70 -4.81 11.27
C VAL A 288 12.22 -6.04 10.52
N TRP A 289 13.49 -6.35 10.69
CA TRP A 289 14.11 -7.58 10.15
C TRP A 289 15.27 -8.04 11.03
N GLU A 290 15.64 -9.32 10.95
CA GLU A 290 16.87 -9.84 11.57
C GLU A 290 18.01 -9.71 10.56
N ALA A 291 19.14 -9.13 10.97
CA ALA A 291 20.36 -9.09 10.19
C ALA A 291 21.10 -10.44 10.22
N GLU A 292 22.09 -10.65 9.34
CA GLU A 292 22.85 -11.91 9.28
C GLU A 292 23.56 -12.30 10.59
N ASP A 293 23.94 -11.30 11.39
CA ASP A 293 24.56 -11.48 12.71
C ASP A 293 23.53 -11.78 13.83
N GLY A 294 22.25 -11.85 13.49
CA GLY A 294 21.15 -12.11 14.41
C GLY A 294 20.65 -10.88 15.15
N LYS A 295 21.14 -9.68 14.83
CA LYS A 295 20.61 -8.43 15.40
C LYS A 295 19.25 -8.12 14.80
N LEU A 296 18.32 -7.72 15.65
CA LEU A 296 17.02 -7.25 15.18
C LEU A 296 17.12 -5.77 14.82
N MET A 297 17.00 -5.48 13.54
CA MET A 297 17.06 -4.14 12.98
C MET A 297 15.65 -3.56 12.88
N ILE A 298 15.49 -2.33 13.34
CA ILE A 298 14.22 -1.60 13.41
C ILE A 298 14.41 -0.29 12.67
N PHE A 299 13.57 -0.04 11.67
CA PHE A 299 13.50 1.26 11.03
C PHE A 299 12.39 2.11 11.66
N VAL A 300 12.76 3.29 12.13
CA VAL A 300 11.86 4.26 12.77
C VAL A 300 11.77 5.52 11.91
N ASP A 301 10.59 5.75 11.35
CA ASP A 301 10.24 6.92 10.51
C ASP A 301 9.99 8.17 11.35
N GLY A 302 10.01 9.34 10.70
CA GLY A 302 9.97 10.67 11.31
C GLY A 302 11.37 11.22 11.58
N SER A 303 12.20 10.42 12.25
CA SER A 303 13.60 10.76 12.52
C SER A 303 14.59 10.04 11.59
N ASN A 304 14.07 9.10 10.78
CA ASN A 304 14.83 8.27 9.84
C ASN A 304 16.02 7.56 10.52
N TYR A 305 15.78 6.71 11.52
CA TYR A 305 16.86 5.97 12.19
C TYR A 305 16.72 4.46 12.00
N PHE A 306 17.87 3.78 11.96
CA PHE A 306 17.97 2.34 12.19
C PHE A 306 18.48 2.07 13.59
N LEU A 307 17.70 1.31 14.34
CA LEU A 307 18.03 0.83 15.67
C LEU A 307 18.30 -0.67 15.59
N GLY A 308 19.41 -1.12 16.16
CA GLY A 308 19.68 -2.54 16.37
C GLY A 308 19.28 -2.94 17.78
N ILE A 309 18.71 -4.13 17.95
CA ILE A 309 18.57 -4.78 19.26
C ILE A 309 19.49 -5.99 19.27
N GLU A 310 20.45 -5.96 20.19
CA GLU A 310 21.39 -7.04 20.45
C GLU A 310 21.45 -7.30 21.95
N ASN A 311 21.27 -8.55 22.37
CA ASN A 311 21.32 -8.94 23.79
C ASN A 311 20.48 -8.04 24.70
N ASN A 312 19.27 -7.67 24.25
CA ASN A 312 18.32 -6.82 24.98
C ASN A 312 18.82 -5.39 25.19
N THR A 313 19.83 -4.98 24.44
CA THR A 313 20.38 -3.63 24.44
C THR A 313 20.09 -3.01 23.09
N LEU A 314 19.48 -1.83 23.11
CA LEU A 314 19.31 -1.03 21.91
C LEU A 314 20.66 -0.39 21.57
N THR A 315 21.12 -0.62 20.35
CA THR A 315 22.33 0.00 19.79
C THR A 315 21.91 0.87 18.62
N ASP A 316 22.24 2.16 18.64
CA ASP A 316 22.06 3.01 17.47
C ASP A 316 23.02 2.57 16.37
N VAL A 317 22.50 2.36 15.17
CA VAL A 317 23.31 1.87 14.05
C VAL A 317 23.51 2.95 12.99
N ALA A 318 22.48 3.77 12.70
CA ALA A 318 22.52 4.64 11.52
C ALA A 318 21.39 5.69 11.43
N GLN A 319 21.69 6.85 10.83
CA GLN A 319 20.70 7.83 10.37
C GLN A 319 20.51 7.69 8.86
N TYR A 320 19.25 7.66 8.44
CA TYR A 320 18.81 7.49 7.08
C TYR A 320 18.42 8.82 6.43
N GLY A 321 19.07 9.14 5.32
CA GLY A 321 18.76 10.31 4.51
C GLY A 321 17.72 10.01 3.45
N GLY A 322 16.44 10.02 3.80
CA GLY A 322 15.36 9.75 2.83
C GLY A 322 15.11 10.93 1.89
N ALA A 323 14.98 10.66 0.58
CA ALA A 323 14.48 11.62 -0.41
C ALA A 323 12.94 11.59 -0.46
N GLY A 324 12.29 12.06 0.61
CA GLY A 324 10.83 12.14 0.72
C GLY A 324 10.21 11.12 1.69
N SER A 325 8.89 10.91 1.59
CA SER A 325 8.16 9.97 2.43
C SER A 325 8.42 8.54 1.97
N VAL A 326 8.99 7.72 2.85
CA VAL A 326 9.21 6.29 2.60
C VAL A 326 7.89 5.54 2.81
N SER A 327 7.43 4.83 1.79
CA SER A 327 6.18 4.08 1.82
C SER A 327 6.35 2.61 2.18
N SER A 328 7.47 2.01 1.76
CA SER A 328 7.85 0.64 2.11
C SER A 328 9.37 0.49 2.09
N GLN A 329 9.89 -0.49 2.82
CA GLN A 329 11.29 -0.87 2.80
C GLN A 329 11.41 -2.40 2.82
N LYS A 330 12.49 -2.93 2.24
CA LYS A 330 12.85 -4.35 2.34
C LYS A 330 14.36 -4.46 2.46
N TYR A 331 14.82 -5.29 3.37
CA TYR A 331 16.21 -5.72 3.43
C TYR A 331 16.38 -6.98 2.58
N ASN A 332 17.38 -6.97 1.70
CA ASN A 332 17.79 -8.11 0.90
C ASN A 332 19.08 -8.67 1.48
N HIS A 333 19.01 -9.89 2.03
CA HIS A 333 20.17 -10.58 2.58
C HIS A 333 21.20 -10.94 1.51
N THR A 334 20.78 -11.15 0.26
CA THR A 334 21.65 -11.65 -0.81
C THR A 334 22.77 -10.67 -1.17
N ASP A 335 22.49 -9.37 -1.06
CA ASP A 335 23.42 -8.29 -1.38
C ASP A 335 23.68 -7.34 -0.22
N ASN A 336 23.16 -7.67 0.97
CA ASN A 336 23.19 -6.82 2.16
C ASN A 336 22.70 -5.39 1.89
N LYS A 337 21.65 -5.22 1.08
CA LYS A 337 21.07 -3.90 0.81
C LYS A 337 19.70 -3.71 1.42
N ILE A 338 19.47 -2.48 1.90
CA ILE A 338 18.14 -1.98 2.23
C ILE A 338 17.64 -1.24 0.99
N TYR A 339 16.49 -1.69 0.50
CA TYR A 339 15.75 -1.01 -0.54
C TYR A 339 14.63 -0.22 0.12
N SER A 340 14.46 1.02 -0.30
CA SER A 340 13.40 1.90 0.15
C SER A 340 12.61 2.38 -1.03
N LEU A 341 11.31 2.24 -0.93
CA LEU A 341 10.37 2.83 -1.86
C LEU A 341 9.87 4.14 -1.28
N SER A 342 10.09 5.23 -1.99
CA SER A 342 9.70 6.57 -1.57
C SER A 342 8.86 7.23 -2.64
N TYR A 343 7.91 8.05 -2.24
CA TYR A 343 7.23 9.00 -3.12
C TYR A 343 7.59 10.41 -2.66
N ALA A 344 7.91 11.28 -3.61
CA ALA A 344 8.30 12.65 -3.32
C ALA A 344 7.05 13.56 -3.31
N PHE A 345 6.66 14.02 -2.11
CA PHE A 345 5.84 15.22 -1.93
C PHE A 345 6.77 16.43 -1.81
N GLU A 346 7.32 16.91 -2.92
CA GLU A 346 8.13 18.12 -2.91
C GLU A 346 7.22 19.34 -3.12
N GLY A 347 6.74 19.94 -2.02
CA GLY A 347 5.85 21.09 -2.09
C GLY A 347 4.56 20.78 -2.85
N ASN A 348 3.90 21.78 -3.44
CA ASN A 348 2.68 21.58 -4.24
C ASN A 348 2.88 20.76 -5.53
N ASP A 349 4.04 20.11 -5.71
CA ASP A 349 4.33 19.20 -6.81
C ASP A 349 4.00 17.77 -6.35
N PHE A 350 2.79 17.32 -6.69
CA PHE A 350 2.44 15.89 -6.66
C PHE A 350 3.22 15.21 -7.77
N SER A 351 4.53 15.04 -7.58
CA SER A 351 5.34 14.38 -8.59
C SER A 351 4.84 12.95 -8.75
N ASN A 352 4.47 12.59 -9.97
CA ASN A 352 4.00 11.24 -10.35
C ASN A 352 5.18 10.26 -10.37
N LYS A 353 6.03 10.28 -9.35
CA LYS A 353 7.30 9.58 -9.32
C LYS A 353 7.39 8.64 -8.13
N ILE A 354 7.68 7.37 -8.41
CA ILE A 354 8.17 6.44 -7.41
C ILE A 354 9.70 6.45 -7.47
N LYS A 355 10.35 6.64 -6.32
CA LYS A 355 11.80 6.50 -6.15
C LYS A 355 12.09 5.18 -5.47
N LEU A 356 12.87 4.32 -6.13
CA LEU A 356 13.49 3.15 -5.51
C LEU A 356 14.93 3.52 -5.15
N LEU A 357 15.20 3.58 -3.86
CA LEU A 357 16.51 3.85 -3.28
C LEU A 357 17.11 2.53 -2.79
N SER A 358 18.41 2.33 -2.99
CA SER A 358 19.11 1.19 -2.39
C SER A 358 20.37 1.63 -1.66
N HIS A 359 20.63 0.99 -0.53
CA HIS A 359 21.75 1.30 0.35
C HIS A 359 22.37 0.03 0.89
N THR A 360 23.69 -0.11 0.78
CA THR A 360 24.41 -1.21 1.44
C THR A 360 24.36 -1.01 2.95
N MET A 361 23.84 -2.00 3.65
CA MET A 361 23.89 -2.07 5.11
C MET A 361 25.29 -2.53 5.49
N ILE A 362 26.06 -1.63 6.11
CA ILE A 362 27.35 -1.95 6.72
C ILE A 362 27.10 -2.01 8.23
N PRO A 363 27.13 -3.21 8.86
CA PRO A 363 26.82 -3.40 10.28
C PRO A 363 27.74 -2.63 11.25
N ASP A 364 28.77 -1.95 10.76
CA ASP A 364 29.88 -1.37 11.51
C ASP A 364 29.54 -0.06 12.27
N ASN A 365 28.28 0.15 12.71
CA ASN A 365 27.83 1.36 13.44
C ASN A 365 28.01 2.71 12.71
N HIS A 366 28.30 2.70 11.40
CA HIS A 366 28.59 3.90 10.61
C HIS A 366 27.84 3.91 9.28
N CYS A 367 26.56 3.54 9.25
CA CYS A 367 25.70 3.90 8.13
C CYS A 367 25.24 5.36 8.33
N VAL A 368 26.08 6.31 7.94
CA VAL A 368 25.80 7.75 8.08
C VAL A 368 25.48 8.32 6.70
N LEU A 369 24.20 8.63 6.43
CA LEU A 369 23.78 9.25 5.17
C LEU A 369 23.96 10.78 5.15
N PHE A 370 24.16 11.44 6.30
CA PHE A 370 24.47 12.87 6.41
C PHE A 370 25.39 13.20 7.60
N ASP A 371 26.19 14.26 7.45
CA ASP A 371 27.01 14.79 8.54
C ASP A 371 26.13 15.31 9.68
N LYS A 372 26.40 14.86 10.91
CA LYS A 372 25.63 15.14 12.14
C LYS A 372 25.53 16.64 12.43
N GLU A 373 26.42 17.44 11.88
CA GLU A 373 26.47 18.89 12.06
C GLU A 373 25.31 19.66 11.42
N ASN A 374 24.56 19.06 10.48
CA ASN A 374 23.41 19.70 9.82
C ASN A 374 22.04 19.29 10.39
N ASP A 375 22.01 18.55 11.50
CA ASP A 375 20.76 18.15 12.14
C ASP A 375 20.16 19.32 12.94
N LEU A 376 18.92 19.69 12.62
CA LEU A 376 18.15 20.72 13.34
C LEU A 376 17.46 20.17 14.60
N TYR A 377 17.50 18.85 14.81
CA TYR A 377 16.98 18.20 16.00
C TYR A 377 18.11 17.93 17.00
N GLU A 378 17.92 18.32 18.26
CA GLU A 378 18.88 18.04 19.34
C GLU A 378 19.21 16.54 19.35
N GLY A 379 20.51 16.22 19.36
CA GLY A 379 20.99 14.84 19.25
C GLY A 379 20.28 13.91 20.24
N ALA A 380 19.74 12.80 19.72
CA ALA A 380 19.04 11.80 20.50
C ALA A 380 19.87 11.43 21.74
N SER A 381 19.33 11.71 22.94
CA SER A 381 19.93 11.23 24.17
C SER A 381 19.35 9.86 24.51
N PHE A 382 20.23 8.87 24.66
CA PHE A 382 19.88 7.50 25.10
C PHE A 382 19.10 7.49 26.44
N GLU A 383 19.23 8.55 27.25
CA GLU A 383 18.51 8.71 28.52
C GLU A 383 17.00 8.93 28.36
N SER A 384 16.50 9.12 27.14
CA SER A 384 15.06 9.28 26.87
C SER A 384 14.28 7.95 26.86
N ILE A 385 14.94 6.78 26.86
CA ILE A 385 14.26 5.47 26.85
C ILE A 385 13.70 5.17 28.26
N GLY A 386 12.50 5.66 28.54
CA GLY A 386 11.79 5.39 29.80
C GLY A 386 11.00 4.08 29.76
N SER A 387 11.07 3.26 30.81
CA SER A 387 10.19 2.10 30.97
C SER A 387 8.78 2.56 31.33
N THR A 388 7.79 2.40 30.44
CA THR A 388 6.38 2.51 30.82
C THR A 388 5.94 1.21 31.49
N VAL A 389 5.29 1.30 32.64
CA VAL A 389 4.62 0.15 33.26
C VAL A 389 3.33 -0.12 32.47
N MET A 390 3.36 -1.08 31.56
CA MET A 390 2.17 -1.57 30.87
C MET A 390 1.53 -2.72 31.65
N VAL A 391 0.21 -2.64 31.85
CA VAL A 391 -0.54 -3.71 32.49
C VAL A 391 -1.04 -4.65 31.39
N VAL A 392 -0.57 -5.89 31.42
CA VAL A 392 -1.03 -6.97 30.54
C VAL A 392 -2.16 -7.69 31.26
N ALA A 393 -3.36 -7.65 30.70
CA ALA A 393 -4.51 -8.42 31.16
C ALA A 393 -4.68 -9.67 30.28
N ASN A 394 -4.88 -10.83 30.89
CA ASN A 394 -5.30 -12.02 30.18
C ASN A 394 -6.83 -11.98 30.05
N GLU A 395 -7.35 -11.74 28.85
CA GLU A 395 -8.77 -11.86 28.57
C GLU A 395 -9.06 -13.17 27.82
N THR A 396 -10.09 -13.90 28.25
CA THR A 396 -10.59 -15.06 27.52
C THR A 396 -11.60 -14.59 26.48
N LEU A 397 -11.17 -14.44 25.23
CA LEU A 397 -12.09 -14.17 24.12
C LEU A 397 -12.99 -15.40 23.88
N GLU A 398 -14.31 -15.19 23.91
CA GLU A 398 -15.27 -16.22 23.52
C GLU A 398 -15.26 -16.41 22.00
N GLN A 399 -14.96 -17.62 21.53
CA GLN A 399 -15.03 -17.98 20.12
C GLN A 399 -16.42 -17.68 19.53
N VAL A 400 -16.48 -16.77 18.57
CA VAL A 400 -17.72 -16.41 17.86
C VAL A 400 -18.00 -17.48 16.81
N GLN A 401 -19.20 -18.06 16.83
CA GLN A 401 -19.61 -19.06 15.85
C GLN A 401 -19.82 -18.42 14.46
N PRO A 402 -19.46 -19.11 13.34
CA PRO A 402 -19.39 -18.53 11.98
C PRO A 402 -20.72 -18.12 11.32
N THR A 403 -21.85 -18.15 12.03
CA THR A 403 -23.21 -18.18 11.45
C THR A 403 -23.64 -16.93 10.67
N ASP A 404 -22.84 -15.86 10.67
CA ASP A 404 -23.10 -14.62 9.90
C ASP A 404 -22.37 -14.59 8.54
N LEU A 405 -21.60 -15.61 8.18
CA LEU A 405 -20.78 -15.64 6.95
C LEU A 405 -21.58 -16.11 5.73
N ILE A 406 -21.87 -15.17 4.82
CA ILE A 406 -22.26 -15.51 3.45
C ILE A 406 -20.95 -15.64 2.68
N LEU A 407 -20.50 -16.87 2.47
CA LEU A 407 -19.40 -17.19 1.56
C LEU A 407 -19.97 -17.17 0.13
N SER A 408 -19.73 -16.11 -0.63
CA SER A 408 -19.86 -16.19 -2.07
C SER A 408 -18.47 -16.45 -2.65
N GLU A 409 -18.17 -17.72 -2.92
CA GLU A 409 -17.08 -18.07 -3.84
C GLU A 409 -17.52 -17.62 -5.24
N GLN A 410 -17.26 -16.36 -5.57
CA GLN A 410 -17.32 -15.93 -6.96
C GLN A 410 -15.95 -16.19 -7.58
N ASN A 411 -15.86 -17.23 -8.39
CA ASN A 411 -14.76 -17.44 -9.30
C ASN A 411 -14.82 -16.31 -10.37
N PRO A 412 -13.90 -15.32 -10.37
CA PRO A 412 -13.99 -14.14 -11.20
C PRO A 412 -13.60 -14.39 -12.67
N ASN A 413 -13.38 -15.66 -13.06
CA ASN A 413 -13.16 -16.05 -14.45
C ASN A 413 -14.34 -15.75 -15.39
N SER A 414 -15.47 -15.24 -14.88
CA SER A 414 -16.61 -14.79 -15.70
C SER A 414 -16.60 -13.29 -16.07
N GLY A 415 -15.63 -12.48 -15.62
CA GLY A 415 -15.63 -11.03 -15.87
C GLY A 415 -14.29 -10.33 -16.08
N LEU A 416 -13.14 -10.93 -15.75
CA LEU A 416 -11.83 -10.31 -15.96
C LEU A 416 -11.35 -10.41 -17.41
N LYS A 417 -11.80 -9.49 -18.27
CA LYS A 417 -11.14 -9.27 -19.56
C LYS A 417 -9.84 -8.49 -19.34
N CYS A 418 -8.74 -9.20 -19.09
CA CYS A 418 -7.40 -8.63 -19.19
C CYS A 418 -7.16 -8.17 -20.64
N LYS A 419 -7.27 -6.87 -20.90
CA LYS A 419 -6.79 -6.27 -22.15
C LYS A 419 -5.37 -5.78 -21.89
N ALA A 420 -4.39 -6.50 -22.43
CA ALA A 420 -3.01 -6.04 -22.43
C ALA A 420 -2.87 -4.95 -23.49
N ASP A 421 -2.96 -3.69 -23.08
CA ASP A 421 -2.58 -2.58 -23.94
C ASP A 421 -1.06 -2.46 -23.93
N VAL A 422 -0.43 -2.88 -25.03
CA VAL A 422 0.96 -2.54 -25.34
C VAL A 422 0.93 -1.12 -25.91
N ALA A 423 1.30 -0.14 -25.10
CA ALA A 423 1.35 1.25 -25.53
C ALA A 423 2.54 1.47 -26.47
N ASN A 424 2.29 1.48 -27.78
CA ASN A 424 3.11 2.25 -28.71
C ASN A 424 2.67 3.71 -28.60
N VAL A 425 3.54 4.54 -28.05
CA VAL A 425 3.32 5.97 -27.84
C VAL A 425 3.32 6.69 -29.19
N THR A 426 2.17 7.20 -29.62
CA THR A 426 2.08 8.36 -30.50
C THR A 426 1.43 9.49 -29.73
N VAL A 427 2.16 10.59 -29.60
CA VAL A 427 1.81 11.75 -28.77
C VAL A 427 0.64 12.51 -29.42
N ASP A 428 -0.53 12.47 -28.79
CA ASP A 428 -1.67 13.33 -29.11
C ASP A 428 -1.50 14.70 -28.42
N ALA A 429 -1.47 15.76 -29.22
CA ALA A 429 -1.39 17.14 -28.74
C ALA A 429 -2.53 17.47 -27.77
N GLU A 430 -2.23 18.22 -26.71
CA GLU A 430 -3.20 18.72 -25.74
C GLU A 430 -4.33 19.52 -26.42
N ILE A 431 -5.58 19.28 -25.97
CA ILE A 431 -6.72 20.12 -26.34
C ILE A 431 -6.49 21.49 -25.68
N GLN A 432 -6.06 22.47 -26.47
CA GLN A 432 -6.28 23.87 -26.12
C GLN A 432 -7.79 24.12 -26.02
N SER A 433 -8.21 24.97 -25.09
CA SER A 433 -9.62 25.39 -24.89
C SER A 433 -10.38 25.59 -26.21
N PHE A 434 -11.58 25.01 -26.33
CA PHE A 434 -12.44 25.19 -27.50
C PHE A 434 -13.40 26.37 -27.29
N LEU A 435 -13.81 27.00 -28.40
CA LEU A 435 -14.74 28.13 -28.37
C LEU A 435 -16.16 27.61 -28.52
N CYS A 436 -17.04 27.96 -27.57
CA CYS A 436 -18.45 27.61 -27.62
C CYS A 436 -19.29 28.86 -27.35
N TYR A 437 -20.20 29.18 -28.27
CA TYR A 437 -21.09 30.33 -28.11
C TYR A 437 -22.49 30.04 -28.69
N PRO A 438 -23.56 30.52 -28.01
CA PRO A 438 -24.92 30.38 -28.50
C PRO A 438 -25.19 31.35 -29.66
N ASN A 439 -26.11 30.95 -30.52
CA ASN A 439 -26.81 31.81 -31.47
C ASN A 439 -28.28 31.93 -31.03
N PRO A 440 -28.65 32.96 -30.25
CA PRO A 440 -30.00 33.12 -29.70
C PRO A 440 -31.08 33.34 -30.76
N ALA A 441 -30.72 33.68 -32.01
CA ALA A 441 -31.68 33.87 -33.08
C ALA A 441 -32.13 32.57 -33.75
N THR A 442 -31.43 31.46 -33.51
CA THR A 442 -31.64 30.18 -34.23
C THR A 442 -31.69 28.96 -33.33
N ASP A 443 -31.75 29.13 -32.00
CA ASP A 443 -31.70 28.05 -30.99
C ASP A 443 -30.57 27.04 -31.27
N GLN A 444 -29.38 27.54 -31.58
CA GLN A 444 -28.22 26.72 -31.91
C GLN A 444 -27.00 27.18 -31.12
N ILE A 445 -26.03 26.28 -30.93
CA ILE A 445 -24.68 26.63 -30.48
C ILE A 445 -23.68 26.31 -31.59
N ASN A 446 -22.64 27.13 -31.67
CA ASN A 446 -21.47 26.83 -32.48
C ASN A 446 -20.33 26.42 -31.56
N ILE A 447 -19.70 25.30 -31.91
CA ILE A 447 -18.57 24.71 -31.21
C ILE A 447 -17.40 24.67 -32.19
N ILE A 448 -16.31 25.35 -31.84
CA ILE A 448 -15.13 25.49 -32.69
C ILE A 448 -13.91 24.99 -31.93
N PHE A 449 -13.23 24.01 -32.49
CA PHE A 449 -12.00 23.42 -31.98
C PHE A 449 -10.77 24.01 -32.70
N PRO A 450 -9.60 24.02 -32.05
CA PRO A 450 -8.34 24.31 -32.74
C PRO A 450 -8.11 23.37 -33.93
N GLU A 451 -7.42 23.86 -34.96
CA GLU A 451 -7.12 23.07 -36.16
C GLU A 451 -6.46 21.73 -35.80
N ASN A 452 -6.86 20.66 -36.50
CA ASN A 452 -6.39 19.28 -36.31
C ASN A 452 -6.76 18.62 -34.96
N THR A 453 -7.72 19.16 -34.20
CA THR A 453 -8.26 18.47 -33.02
C THR A 453 -9.23 17.36 -33.43
N LEU A 454 -8.90 16.10 -33.12
CA LEU A 454 -9.76 14.94 -33.35
C LEU A 454 -10.69 14.71 -32.15
N VAL A 455 -11.92 15.18 -32.26
CA VAL A 455 -12.93 15.05 -31.20
C VAL A 455 -13.76 13.79 -31.44
N SER A 456 -13.68 12.87 -30.48
CA SER A 456 -14.41 11.60 -30.51
C SER A 456 -15.91 11.84 -30.34
N ARG A 457 -16.28 12.63 -29.31
CA ARG A 457 -17.67 12.96 -29.02
C ARG A 457 -17.82 14.30 -28.30
N VAL A 458 -18.98 14.91 -28.50
CA VAL A 458 -19.45 16.07 -27.74
C VAL A 458 -20.73 15.68 -27.00
N GLU A 459 -20.79 16.00 -25.72
CA GLU A 459 -21.92 15.70 -24.83
C GLU A 459 -22.50 16.99 -24.27
N ILE A 460 -23.83 17.12 -24.27
CA ILE A 460 -24.53 18.21 -23.58
C ILE A 460 -25.24 17.62 -22.36
N ILE A 461 -24.86 18.11 -21.18
CA ILE A 461 -25.31 17.62 -19.88
C ILE A 461 -26.06 18.73 -19.16
N ASP A 462 -27.20 18.40 -18.55
CA ASP A 462 -27.94 19.38 -17.75
C ASP A 462 -27.35 19.58 -16.34
N MET A 463 -27.92 20.51 -15.57
CA MET A 463 -27.46 20.82 -14.22
C MET A 463 -27.61 19.69 -13.19
N PHE A 464 -28.32 18.61 -13.52
CA PHE A 464 -28.45 17.41 -12.69
C PHE A 464 -27.50 16.29 -13.12
N GLY A 465 -26.61 16.55 -14.07
CA GLY A 465 -25.68 15.55 -14.60
C GLY A 465 -26.31 14.59 -15.61
N MET A 466 -27.53 14.86 -16.08
CA MET A 466 -28.21 14.01 -17.05
C MET A 466 -27.76 14.36 -18.47
N LEU A 467 -27.34 13.34 -19.22
CA LEU A 467 -26.99 13.47 -20.63
C LEU A 467 -28.23 13.78 -21.47
N ARG A 468 -28.21 14.91 -22.19
CA ARG A 468 -29.33 15.37 -23.00
C ARG A 468 -29.09 15.28 -24.50
N HIS A 469 -27.84 15.43 -24.93
CA HIS A 469 -27.47 15.34 -26.34
C HIS A 469 -26.08 14.73 -26.50
N VAL A 470 -25.88 13.96 -27.57
CA VAL A 470 -24.59 13.36 -27.94
C VAL A 470 -24.38 13.53 -29.43
N GLU A 471 -23.17 13.93 -29.76
CA GLU A 471 -22.69 14.14 -31.11
C GLU A 471 -21.37 13.35 -31.22
N ASN A 472 -21.12 12.64 -32.32
CA ASN A 472 -19.91 11.83 -32.50
C ASN A 472 -19.11 12.24 -33.75
N ASN A 473 -17.79 12.07 -33.69
CA ASN A 473 -16.82 12.22 -34.78
C ASN A 473 -16.81 13.62 -35.44
N PHE A 474 -16.15 14.60 -34.80
CA PHE A 474 -16.02 15.96 -35.35
C PHE A 474 -14.61 16.31 -35.78
N VAL A 475 -14.55 17.15 -36.80
CA VAL A 475 -13.35 17.86 -37.22
C VAL A 475 -13.69 19.35 -37.23
N SER A 476 -12.85 20.12 -36.54
CA SER A 476 -12.81 21.60 -36.49
C SER A 476 -14.05 22.36 -35.98
N GLU A 477 -15.23 22.21 -36.57
CA GLU A 477 -16.41 23.01 -36.20
C GLU A 477 -17.73 22.25 -36.31
N LYS A 478 -18.69 22.60 -35.45
CA LYS A 478 -20.03 22.03 -35.49
C LYS A 478 -21.07 22.99 -34.94
N THR A 479 -22.20 23.07 -35.63
CA THR A 479 -23.43 23.69 -35.12
C THR A 479 -24.37 22.62 -34.58
N VAL A 480 -24.85 22.79 -33.34
CA VAL A 480 -25.78 21.86 -32.67
C VAL A 480 -27.08 22.61 -32.34
N SER A 481 -28.22 22.02 -32.69
CA SER A 481 -29.54 22.57 -32.35
C SER A 481 -29.88 22.30 -30.88
N LEU A 482 -30.38 23.33 -30.20
CA LEU A 482 -30.82 23.32 -28.81
C LEU A 482 -32.35 23.37 -28.68
N THR A 483 -33.10 23.38 -29.79
CA THR A 483 -34.57 23.56 -29.81
C THR A 483 -35.31 22.53 -28.96
N HIS A 484 -34.72 21.35 -28.74
CA HIS A 484 -35.28 20.26 -27.94
C HIS A 484 -34.94 20.35 -26.44
N LEU A 485 -34.06 21.26 -26.02
CA LEU A 485 -33.58 21.39 -24.65
C LEU A 485 -34.39 22.45 -23.89
N PRO A 486 -34.93 22.18 -22.69
CA PRO A 486 -35.62 23.20 -21.90
C PRO A 486 -34.74 24.40 -21.51
N ASN A 487 -35.36 25.53 -21.14
CA ASN A 487 -34.64 26.68 -20.60
C ASN A 487 -33.83 26.29 -19.35
N GLY A 488 -32.54 26.64 -19.31
CA GLY A 488 -31.65 26.23 -18.22
C GLY A 488 -30.16 26.39 -18.51
N PHE A 489 -29.33 25.95 -17.57
CA PHE A 489 -27.88 25.87 -17.73
C PHE A 489 -27.44 24.46 -18.12
N TYR A 490 -26.49 24.38 -19.04
CA TYR A 490 -25.94 23.13 -19.53
C TYR A 490 -24.40 23.20 -19.59
N LEU A 491 -23.78 22.04 -19.48
CA LEU A 491 -22.35 21.83 -19.74
C LEU A 491 -22.20 21.14 -21.09
N VAL A 492 -21.33 21.68 -21.94
CA VAL A 492 -20.90 21.08 -23.20
C VAL A 492 -19.52 20.48 -22.96
N ASN A 493 -19.42 19.16 -22.99
CA ASN A 493 -18.17 18.44 -22.83
C ASN A 493 -17.67 17.95 -24.18
N ALA A 494 -16.41 18.25 -24.52
CA ALA A 494 -15.74 17.70 -25.68
C ALA A 494 -14.71 16.67 -25.23
N ILE A 495 -14.75 15.48 -25.84
CA ILE A 495 -13.91 14.33 -25.48
C ILE A 495 -13.14 13.89 -26.73
N THR A 496 -11.81 13.87 -26.67
CA THR A 496 -10.95 13.38 -27.77
C THR A 496 -10.81 11.86 -27.76
N ASN A 497 -10.24 11.32 -28.85
CA ASN A 497 -9.91 9.90 -28.94
C ASN A 497 -8.88 9.43 -27.89
N SER A 498 -8.09 10.35 -27.35
CA SER A 498 -7.16 10.12 -26.23
C SER A 498 -7.81 10.21 -24.84
N GLY A 499 -9.12 10.45 -24.76
CA GLY A 499 -9.86 10.54 -23.50
C GLY A 499 -9.73 11.88 -22.76
N LYS A 500 -9.00 12.85 -23.30
CA LYS A 500 -8.91 14.21 -22.73
C LYS A 500 -10.26 14.91 -22.85
N TYR A 501 -10.66 15.62 -21.80
CA TYR A 501 -11.94 16.33 -21.73
C TYR A 501 -11.76 17.83 -21.51
N ASN A 502 -12.62 18.64 -22.13
CA ASN A 502 -12.75 20.07 -21.84
C ASN A 502 -14.24 20.44 -21.79
N SER A 503 -14.60 21.46 -21.02
CA SER A 503 -15.99 21.81 -20.73
C SER A 503 -16.26 23.30 -20.95
N ALA A 504 -17.39 23.62 -21.58
CA ALA A 504 -17.92 24.97 -21.70
C ALA A 504 -19.33 25.04 -21.10
N LYS A 505 -19.64 26.12 -20.38
CA LYS A 505 -20.98 26.37 -19.84
C LYS A 505 -21.80 27.18 -20.83
N ILE A 506 -23.05 26.76 -21.07
CA ILE A 506 -24.03 27.50 -21.88
C ILE A 506 -25.34 27.73 -21.12
N GLN A 507 -26.11 28.71 -21.58
CA GLN A 507 -27.46 28.98 -21.08
C GLN A 507 -28.43 28.94 -22.26
N VAL A 508 -29.50 28.16 -22.12
CA VAL A 508 -30.60 28.04 -23.09
C VAL A 508 -31.78 28.87 -22.60
N ILE A 509 -32.27 29.78 -23.45
CA ILE A 509 -33.42 30.64 -23.20
C ILE A 509 -34.21 30.73 -24.52
N HIS A 510 -35.30 29.98 -24.63
CA HIS A 510 -36.31 30.09 -25.69
C HIS A 510 -37.21 31.31 -25.50
#